data_AF-A0A5N8HHD1-F1
#
_entry.id   AF-A0A5N8HHD1-F1
#
_cell.length_a   1.000
_cell.length_b   1.000
_cell.length_c   1.000
_cell.angle_alpha   90.00
_cell.angle_beta   90.00
_cell.angle_gamma   90.00
#
_symmetry.space_group_name_H-M   'P 1'
#
loop_
_entity.id
_entity.type
_entity.pdbx_description
1 polymer ?
#
loop_
_entity_poly.entity_id
_entity_poly.type
_entity_poly.pdbx_seq_one_letter_code
_entity_poly.pdbx_strand_id
1 'polypeptide(L)' 'MRKVCAAILSAAICLAVSGAPAWASEQQATLSAGYLHALTNTTGSDDLNGINVKYRYEFTDTLGLITSFSYANA' A
#
# COMPACT_ATOMS: atom_id res chain seq x y z
N MET A 1 -4.96 -6.46 -51.15
CA MET A 1 -3.99 -5.56 -50.49
C MET A 1 -4.56 -4.84 -49.26
N ARG A 2 -5.60 -3.99 -49.37
CA ARG A 2 -6.10 -3.18 -48.21
C ARG A 2 -6.56 -3.99 -46.99
N LYS A 3 -7.25 -5.13 -47.19
CA LYS A 3 -7.73 -6.01 -46.12
C LYS A 3 -6.62 -6.70 -45.33
N VAL A 4 -5.51 -7.02 -46.01
CA VAL A 4 -4.34 -7.67 -45.39
C VAL A 4 -3.55 -6.67 -44.56
N CYS A 5 -3.35 -5.44 -45.07
CA CYS A 5 -2.74 -4.36 -44.30
C CYS A 5 -3.52 -4.06 -43.02
N ALA A 6 -4.85 -4.02 -43.07
CA ALA A 6 -5.69 -3.80 -41.89
C ALA A 6 -5.57 -4.93 -40.85
N ALA A 7 -5.49 -6.18 -41.29
CA ALA A 7 -5.30 -7.33 -40.40
C ALA A 7 -3.93 -7.30 -39.70
N ILE A 8 -2.87 -6.96 -40.43
CA ILE A 8 -1.51 -6.83 -39.89
C ILE A 8 -1.44 -5.68 -38.88
N LEU A 9 -2.06 -4.53 -39.20
CA LEU A 9 -2.11 -3.39 -38.28
C LEU A 9 -2.83 -3.76 -36.98
N SER A 10 -3.98 -4.45 -37.10
CA SER A 10 -4.75 -4.89 -35.94
C SER A 10 -3.95 -5.86 -35.07
N ALA A 11 -3.27 -6.83 -35.68
CA ALA A 11 -2.43 -7.77 -34.96
C ALA A 11 -1.26 -7.08 -34.25
N ALA A 12 -0.61 -6.10 -34.91
CA ALA A 12 0.47 -5.33 -34.32
C ALA A 12 0.02 -4.48 -33.12
N ILE A 13 -1.19 -3.88 -33.20
CA ILE A 13 -1.78 -3.13 -32.08
C ILE A 13 -2.07 -4.06 -30.90
N CYS A 14 -2.65 -5.24 -31.16
CA CYS A 14 -2.93 -6.22 -30.11
C CYS A 14 -1.64 -6.70 -29.43
N LEU A 15 -0.56 -6.91 -30.18
CA LEU A 15 0.75 -7.31 -29.65
C LEU A 15 1.41 -6.19 -28.83
N ALA A 16 1.24 -4.93 -29.21
CA ALA A 16 1.75 -3.79 -28.46
C ALA A 16 1.02 -3.57 -27.13
N VAL A 17 -0.29 -3.88 -27.07
CA VAL A 17 -1.11 -3.76 -25.86
C VAL A 17 -0.89 -4.92 -24.89
N SER A 18 -0.48 -6.11 -25.36
CA SER A 18 -0.17 -7.25 -24.50
C SER A 18 1.13 -7.11 -23.68
N GLY A 19 1.87 -6.00 -23.83
CA GLY A 19 3.03 -5.67 -23.01
C GLY A 19 2.71 -5.02 -21.66
N ALA A 20 1.44 -4.95 -21.26
CA ALA A 20 1.08 -4.56 -19.90
C ALA A 20 1.59 -5.64 -18.93
N PRO A 21 2.35 -5.27 -17.88
CA PRO A 21 2.73 -6.26 -16.89
C PRO A 21 1.44 -6.74 -16.24
N ALA A 22 1.20 -8.05 -16.28
CA ALA A 22 0.12 -8.68 -15.54
C ALA A 22 0.45 -8.53 -14.05
N TRP A 23 0.15 -7.37 -13.48
CA TRP A 23 0.22 -7.12 -12.05
C TRP A 23 -0.98 -7.81 -11.39
N ALA A 24 -0.85 -9.12 -11.27
CA ALA A 24 -1.55 -9.92 -10.28
C ALA A 24 -0.60 -10.24 -9.12
N SER A 25 0.36 -9.35 -8.82
CA SER A 25 1.06 -9.41 -7.55
C SER A 25 0.12 -8.76 -6.54
N GLU A 26 -0.33 -9.55 -5.58
CA GLU A 26 -0.88 -9.05 -4.33
C GLU A 26 0.16 -8.09 -3.75
N GLN A 27 -0.02 -6.78 -3.97
CA GLN A 27 0.93 -5.82 -3.42
C GLN A 27 0.86 -5.95 -1.91
N GLN A 28 1.94 -6.43 -1.29
CA GLN A 28 1.92 -6.91 0.09
C GLN A 28 1.78 -5.69 1.03
N ALA A 29 0.55 -5.39 1.42
CA ALA A 29 0.22 -4.31 2.33
C ALA A 29 -0.21 -4.90 3.68
N THR A 30 0.50 -4.54 4.75
CA THR A 30 0.15 -4.91 6.12
C THR A 30 -0.33 -3.69 6.88
N LEU A 31 -1.56 -3.72 7.38
CA LEU A 31 -2.09 -2.72 8.29
C LEU A 31 -2.06 -3.29 9.72
N SER A 32 -1.48 -2.53 10.66
CA SER A 32 -1.47 -2.89 12.08
C SER A 32 -1.89 -1.69 12.93
N ALA A 33 -2.59 -1.96 14.03
CA ALA A 33 -2.97 -0.96 15.01
C ALA A 33 -2.57 -1.43 16.41
N GLY A 34 -2.10 -0.51 17.24
CA GLY A 34 -1.71 -0.73 18.62
C GLY A 34 -2.33 0.32 19.53
N TYR A 35 -2.68 -0.10 20.74
CA TYR A 35 -3.16 0.79 21.80
C TYR A 35 -2.01 1.11 22.75
N LEU A 36 -1.86 2.39 23.07
CA LEU A 36 -0.88 2.88 24.03
C LEU A 36 -1.63 3.32 25.28
N HIS A 37 -1.25 2.77 26.42
CA HIS A 37 -1.74 3.19 27.72
C HIS A 37 -0.51 3.62 28.52
N ALA A 38 -0.32 4.94 28.68
CA ALA A 38 0.78 5.50 29.44
C ALA A 38 0.24 5.96 30.80
N LEU A 39 0.53 5.14 31.83
CA LEU A 39 0.21 5.50 33.20
C LEU A 39 1.16 6.61 33.66
N THR A 40 0.59 7.75 34.02
CA THR A 40 1.32 8.89 34.56
C THR A 40 1.30 8.77 36.08
N ASN A 41 2.45 8.46 36.68
CA ASN A 41 2.61 8.21 38.13
C ASN A 41 2.48 9.49 38.99
N THR A 42 1.73 10.48 38.53
CA THR A 42 1.58 11.80 39.15
C THR A 42 0.17 11.91 39.73
N THR A 43 0.06 12.17 41.03
CA THR A 43 -1.21 12.35 41.74
C THR A 43 -2.06 13.43 41.07
N GLY A 44 -3.12 13.02 40.37
CA GLY A 44 -4.06 13.91 39.66
C GLY A 44 -3.85 14.03 38.15
N SER A 45 -3.04 13.17 37.53
CA SER A 45 -2.81 13.20 36.08
C SER A 45 -3.76 12.23 35.36
N ASP A 46 -4.46 12.73 34.34
CA ASP A 46 -5.37 11.92 33.51
C ASP A 46 -4.58 10.84 32.75
N ASP A 47 -5.13 9.62 32.68
CA ASP A 47 -4.50 8.50 31.98
C ASP A 47 -4.34 8.81 30.48
N LEU A 48 -3.10 8.85 30.01
CA LEU A 48 -2.78 9.12 28.62
C LEU A 48 -3.06 7.87 27.78
N ASN A 49 -4.19 7.90 27.08
CA ASN A 49 -4.59 6.86 26.13
C ASN A 49 -4.27 7.29 24.71
N GLY A 50 -3.68 6.40 23.93
CA GLY A 50 -3.32 6.66 22.55
C GLY A 50 -3.53 5.47 21.64
N ILE A 51 -3.60 5.76 20.35
CA ILE A 51 -3.71 4.77 19.27
C ILE A 51 -2.57 5.02 18.31
N ASN A 52 -1.89 3.94 17.92
CA ASN A 52 -0.91 3.96 16.85
C ASN A 52 -1.38 3.06 15.71
N VAL A 53 -1.39 3.59 14.50
CA VAL A 53 -1.68 2.84 13.28
C VAL A 53 -0.44 2.83 12.41
N LYS A 54 -0.01 1.66 11.96
CA LYS A 54 1.12 1.50 11.04
C LYS A 54 0.64 0.85 9.76
N TYR A 55 1.02 1.43 8.64
CA TYR A 55 0.81 0.90 7.32
C TYR A 55 2.16 0.56 6.70
N ARG A 56 2.36 -0.72 6.38
CA ARG A 56 3.52 -1.20 5.63
C ARG A 56 3.06 -1.57 4.24
N TYR A 57 3.79 -1.07 3.26
CA TYR A 57 3.57 -1.32 1.85
C TYR A 57 4.85 -1.83 1.22
N GLU A 58 4.82 -3.00 0.59
CA GLU A 58 6.00 -3.58 -0.06
C GLU A 58 5.87 -3.35 -1.57
N PHE A 59 6.83 -2.60 -2.14
CA PHE A 59 6.90 -2.35 -3.58
C PHE A 59 7.47 -3.56 -4.33
N THR A 60 8.43 -4.25 -3.70
CA THR A 60 9.07 -5.48 -4.16
C THR A 60 9.48 -6.31 -2.93
N ASP A 61 9.91 -7.56 -3.13
CA ASP A 61 10.40 -8.46 -2.07
C ASP A 61 11.53 -7.86 -1.20
N THR A 62 12.20 -6.80 -1.66
CA THR A 62 13.35 -6.18 -0.99
C THR A 62 13.15 -4.70 -0.67
N LEU A 63 12.12 -4.04 -1.21
CA LEU A 63 11.89 -2.60 -1.03
C LEU A 63 10.44 -2.34 -0.62
N GLY A 64 10.26 -1.55 0.44
CA GLY A 64 8.95 -1.17 0.95
C GLY A 64 8.95 0.19 1.65
N LEU A 65 7.76 0.69 1.94
CA LEU A 65 7.47 1.90 2.68
C LEU A 65 6.71 1.53 3.96
N ILE A 66 7.13 2.08 5.09
CA ILE A 66 6.37 2.01 6.34
C ILE A 66 5.99 3.43 6.73
N THR A 67 4.69 3.66 6.92
CA THR A 67 4.17 4.90 7.49
C THR A 67 3.46 4.60 8.80
N SER A 68 3.52 5.53 9.74
CA SER A 68 2.87 5.38 11.04
C SER A 68 2.24 6.68 11.51
N PHE A 69 1.04 6.58 12.06
CA PHE A 69 0.33 7.68 12.70
C PHE A 69 0.07 7.33 14.16
N SER A 70 0.44 8.22 15.07
CA SER A 70 0.18 8.08 16.50
C SER A 70 -0.65 9.26 16.97
N TYR A 71 -1.70 8.97 17.73
CA TYR A 71 -2.49 9.96 18.44
C TYR A 71 -2.52 9.59 19.92
N ALA A 72 -2.27 10.55 20.80
CA ALA A 72 -2.43 10.40 22.24
C ALA A 72 -3.36 11.50 22.74
N ASN A 73 -4.34 11.10 23.55
CA ASN A 73 -5.19 12.03 24.26
C ASN A 73 -4.51 12.39 25.58
N ALA A 74 -4.28 13.68 25.77
CA ALA A 74 -3.71 14.25 26.98
C ALA A 74 -4.74 15.09 27.74
#